data_AF-A0A5E3X5L8-F1
#
_entry.id   AF-A0A5E3X5L8-F1
#
_cell.length_a   1.000
_cell.length_b   1.000
_cell.length_c   1.000
_cell.angle_alpha   90.00
_cell.angle_beta   90.00
_cell.angle_gamma   90.00
#
_symmetry.space_group_name_H-M   'P 1'
#
loop_
_entity.id
_entity.type
_entity.pdbx_description
1 polymer ?
#
loop_
_entity_poly.entity_id
_entity_poly.type
_entity_poly.pdbx_seq_one_letter_code
_entity_poly.pdbx_strand_id
1 'polypeptide(L)'
;IAPALNVLTKLIYSVDNKILIDACWAISYLSNGSNDKIQAVIESGVCRRLVDLLLHPSTSVQTPALRSVGNIVMGDNLQTQVVIASGALQALRSLLSSQKDGIRKEACWTISNITAGSSPQIQAIIDANIIPARRAHTRPPSCS
;
A
#
# COMPACT_ATOMS: atom_id res chain seq x y z
N ILE A 1 9.11 17.90 -11.82
CA ILE A 1 8.82 16.58 -11.17
C ILE A 1 9.30 15.42 -12.05
N ALA A 2 8.97 15.40 -13.35
CA ALA A 2 9.34 14.31 -14.27
C ALA A 2 10.83 13.88 -14.29
N PRO A 3 11.84 14.79 -14.25
CA PRO A 3 13.24 14.35 -14.29
C PRO A 3 13.66 13.58 -13.04
N ALA A 4 13.13 13.96 -11.87
CA ALA A 4 13.42 13.31 -10.60
C ALA A 4 12.82 11.90 -10.55
N LEU A 5 11.59 11.72 -11.06
CA LEU A 5 10.94 10.41 -11.13
C LEU A 5 11.73 9.41 -12.00
N ASN A 6 12.29 9.85 -13.13
CA ASN A 6 13.10 9.01 -14.00
C ASN A 6 14.40 8.51 -13.34
N VAL A 7 14.93 9.26 -12.38
CA VAL A 7 16.10 8.83 -11.60
C VAL A 7 15.66 7.89 -10.47
N LEU A 8 14.61 8.26 -9.73
CA LEU A 8 14.09 7.46 -8.61
C LEU A 8 13.60 6.08 -9.04
N THR A 9 12.96 5.98 -10.21
CA THR A 9 12.55 4.70 -10.84
C THR A 9 13.72 3.76 -11.12
N LYS A 10 14.94 4.28 -11.32
CA LYS A 10 16.15 3.46 -11.45
C LYS A 10 16.72 3.10 -10.09
N LEU A 11 16.75 4.07 -9.17
CA LEU A 11 17.32 3.89 -7.82
C LEU A 11 16.52 2.91 -6.95
N ILE A 12 15.22 2.76 -7.17
CA ILE A 12 14.38 1.79 -6.45
C ILE A 12 14.70 0.31 -6.76
N TYR A 13 15.53 0.06 -7.77
CA TYR A 13 16.10 -1.26 -8.09
C TYR A 13 17.55 -1.42 -7.63
N SER A 14 18.10 -0.43 -6.89
CA SER A 14 19.43 -0.55 -6.30
C SER A 14 19.50 -1.70 -5.30
N VAL A 15 20.66 -2.34 -5.23
CA VAL A 15 21.00 -3.35 -4.22
C VAL A 15 21.44 -2.72 -2.89
N ASP A 16 21.81 -1.44 -2.90
CA ASP A 16 22.22 -0.71 -1.70
C ASP A 16 20.98 -0.25 -0.92
N ASN A 17 20.84 -0.78 0.30
CA ASN A 17 19.76 -0.44 1.21
C ASN A 17 19.66 1.05 1.50
N LYS A 18 20.77 1.80 1.60
CA LYS A 18 20.74 3.24 1.86
C LYS A 18 20.12 3.99 0.69
N ILE A 19 20.56 3.68 -0.53
CA ILE A 19 20.01 4.25 -1.76
C ILE A 19 18.52 3.91 -1.87
N LEU A 20 18.16 2.68 -1.55
CA LEU A 20 16.78 2.21 -1.60
C LEU A 20 15.89 2.95 -0.60
N ILE A 21 16.37 3.16 0.63
CA ILE A 21 15.68 3.93 1.66
C ILE A 21 15.45 5.38 1.19
N ASP A 22 16.49 6.05 0.72
CA ASP A 22 16.42 7.44 0.28
C ASP A 22 15.50 7.61 -0.94
N ALA A 23 15.57 6.66 -1.89
CA ALA A 23 14.69 6.63 -3.05
C ALA A 23 13.22 6.44 -2.63
N CYS A 24 12.93 5.52 -1.71
CA CYS A 24 11.57 5.31 -1.20
C CYS A 24 11.04 6.54 -0.45
N TRP A 25 11.87 7.20 0.36
CA TRP A 25 11.48 8.44 1.03
C TRP A 25 11.16 9.54 0.02
N ALA A 26 12.01 9.73 -0.98
CA ALA A 26 11.77 10.69 -2.05
C ALA A 26 10.45 10.41 -2.78
N ILE A 27 10.16 9.16 -3.11
CA ILE A 27 8.88 8.76 -3.71
C ILE A 27 7.70 9.06 -2.77
N SER A 28 7.85 8.79 -1.47
CA SER A 28 6.80 9.08 -0.49
C SER A 28 6.45 10.57 -0.42
N TYR A 29 7.44 11.45 -0.56
CA TYR A 29 7.21 12.90 -0.61
C TYR A 29 6.55 13.33 -1.94
N LEU A 30 6.88 12.65 -3.04
CA LEU A 30 6.25 12.91 -4.34
C LEU A 30 4.79 12.44 -4.40
N SER A 31 4.46 11.33 -3.73
CA SER A 31 3.10 10.82 -3.64
C SER A 31 2.25 11.51 -2.56
N ASN A 32 2.84 12.34 -1.70
CA ASN A 32 2.11 13.12 -0.69
C ASN A 32 1.60 14.45 -1.28
N GLY A 33 0.54 14.42 -2.08
CA GLY A 33 0.01 15.64 -2.70
C GLY A 33 -1.27 15.44 -3.49
N SER A 34 -1.51 16.31 -4.47
CA SER A 34 -2.68 16.23 -5.35
C SER A 34 -2.71 14.94 -6.16
N ASN A 35 -3.92 14.55 -6.63
CA ASN A 35 -4.10 13.37 -7.47
C ASN A 35 -3.19 13.39 -8.71
N ASP A 36 -2.91 14.56 -9.31
CA ASP A 36 -1.98 14.66 -10.45
C ASP A 36 -0.55 14.20 -10.11
N LYS A 37 -0.07 14.50 -8.89
CA LYS A 37 1.25 14.05 -8.43
C LYS A 37 1.27 12.55 -8.20
N ILE A 38 0.21 12.03 -7.57
CA ILE A 38 0.02 10.60 -7.36
C ILE A 38 -0.01 9.88 -8.71
N GLN A 39 -0.74 10.44 -9.69
CA GLN A 39 -0.84 9.90 -11.04
C GLN A 39 0.53 9.85 -11.72
N ALA A 40 1.33 10.91 -11.63
CA ALA A 40 2.69 10.91 -12.19
C ALA A 40 3.60 9.84 -11.55
N VAL A 41 3.45 9.56 -10.25
CA VAL A 41 4.17 8.47 -9.58
C VAL A 41 3.69 7.12 -10.12
N ILE A 42 2.38 6.91 -10.28
CA ILE A 42 1.83 5.67 -10.85
C ILE A 42 2.34 5.43 -12.27
N GLU A 43 2.28 6.45 -13.13
CA GLU A 43 2.71 6.39 -14.53
C GLU A 43 4.22 6.11 -14.68
N SER A 44 5.01 6.44 -13.67
CA SER A 44 6.43 6.09 -13.63
C SER A 44 6.69 4.58 -13.42
N GLY A 45 5.66 3.79 -13.12
CA GLY A 45 5.74 2.32 -13.00
C GLY A 45 6.31 1.82 -11.67
N VAL A 46 6.49 2.69 -10.66
CA VAL A 46 7.10 2.29 -9.38
C VAL A 46 6.17 1.49 -8.45
N CYS A 47 4.85 1.50 -8.68
CA CYS A 47 3.87 0.88 -7.78
C CYS A 47 4.16 -0.59 -7.48
N ARG A 48 4.43 -1.39 -8.52
CA ARG A 48 4.74 -2.82 -8.36
C ARG A 48 5.99 -3.02 -7.50
N ARG A 49 7.04 -2.24 -7.77
CA ARG A 49 8.28 -2.31 -7.00
C ARG A 49 8.09 -1.86 -5.55
N LEU A 50 7.31 -0.81 -5.30
CA LEU A 50 6.98 -0.37 -3.94
C LEU A 50 6.26 -1.49 -3.16
N VAL A 51 5.34 -2.20 -3.81
CA VAL A 51 4.65 -3.36 -3.21
C VAL A 51 5.64 -4.49 -2.89
N ASP A 52 6.57 -4.80 -3.77
CA ASP A 52 7.62 -5.80 -3.50
C ASP A 52 8.46 -5.41 -2.26
N LEU A 53 8.78 -4.11 -2.14
CA LEU A 53 9.57 -3.57 -1.03
C LEU A 53 8.83 -3.58 0.32
N LEU A 54 7.51 -3.74 0.34
CA LEU A 54 6.76 -3.96 1.58
C LEU A 54 7.17 -5.27 2.27
N LEU A 55 7.63 -6.26 1.50
CA LEU A 55 8.10 -7.55 2.03
C LEU A 55 9.62 -7.60 2.23
N HIS A 56 10.31 -6.46 2.11
CA HIS A 56 11.75 -6.38 2.28
C HIS A 56 12.17 -6.73 3.73
N PRO A 57 13.27 -7.46 3.96
CA PRO A 57 13.71 -7.86 5.30
C PRO A 57 14.08 -6.68 6.22
N SER A 58 14.47 -5.54 5.64
CA SER A 58 14.80 -4.33 6.40
C SER A 58 13.56 -3.46 6.62
N THR A 59 13.19 -3.27 7.88
CA THR A 59 12.07 -2.39 8.29
C THR A 59 12.31 -0.93 7.91
N SER A 60 13.58 -0.51 7.79
CA SER A 60 13.93 0.84 7.34
C SER A 60 13.58 1.08 5.88
N VAL A 61 13.53 0.03 5.05
CA VAL A 61 13.04 0.07 3.66
C VAL A 61 11.52 -0.05 3.62
N GLN A 62 10.95 -0.95 4.43
CA GLN A 62 9.50 -1.17 4.49
C GLN A 62 8.74 0.11 4.87
N THR A 63 9.27 0.90 5.80
CA THR A 63 8.62 2.10 6.32
C THR A 63 8.31 3.14 5.22
N PRO A 64 9.29 3.65 4.45
CA PRO A 64 9.01 4.60 3.38
C PRO A 64 8.27 3.97 2.19
N ALA A 65 8.46 2.68 1.91
CA ALA A 65 7.69 1.98 0.89
C ALA A 65 6.20 1.94 1.26
N LEU A 66 5.89 1.57 2.51
CA LEU A 66 4.53 1.55 3.04
C LEU A 66 3.90 2.93 3.08
N ARG A 67 4.65 3.96 3.50
CA ARG A 67 4.19 5.36 3.44
C ARG A 67 3.85 5.77 2.01
N SER A 68 4.69 5.41 1.04
CA SER A 68 4.45 5.71 -0.37
C SER A 68 3.16 5.07 -0.88
N VAL A 69 2.96 3.78 -0.57
CA VAL A 69 1.74 3.04 -0.93
C VAL A 69 0.50 3.64 -0.24
N GLY A 70 0.62 3.97 1.05
CA GLY A 70 -0.42 4.63 1.84
C GLY A 70 -0.86 5.96 1.22
N ASN A 71 0.11 6.77 0.77
CA ASN A 71 -0.19 8.04 0.10
C ASN A 71 -0.92 7.85 -1.24
N ILE A 72 -0.55 6.83 -2.02
CA ILE A 72 -1.21 6.57 -3.31
C ILE A 72 -2.67 6.15 -3.12
N VAL A 73 -2.98 5.34 -2.10
CA VAL A 73 -4.36 4.90 -1.83
C VAL A 73 -5.24 5.97 -1.19
N MET A 74 -4.68 7.11 -0.79
CA MET A 74 -5.48 8.30 -0.43
C MET A 74 -5.99 9.07 -1.66
N GLY A 75 -5.50 8.72 -2.85
CA GLY A 75 -5.94 9.30 -4.11
C GLY A 75 -7.35 8.85 -4.51
N ASP A 76 -7.67 8.94 -5.80
CA ASP A 76 -8.96 8.50 -6.30
C ASP A 76 -9.11 6.96 -6.40
N ASN A 77 -10.30 6.52 -6.78
CA ASN A 77 -10.59 5.09 -6.90
C ASN A 77 -9.73 4.39 -7.96
N LEU A 78 -9.36 5.06 -9.05
CA LEU A 78 -8.52 4.46 -10.10
C LEU A 78 -7.09 4.27 -9.58
N GLN A 79 -6.55 5.27 -8.88
CA GLN A 79 -5.23 5.23 -8.27
C GLN A 79 -5.11 4.13 -7.23
N THR A 80 -6.12 4.00 -6.37
CA THR A 80 -6.23 2.91 -5.40
C THR A 80 -6.31 1.55 -6.10
N GLN A 81 -7.05 1.44 -7.21
CA GLN A 81 -7.18 0.20 -7.96
C GLN A 81 -5.84 -0.28 -8.55
N VAL A 82 -4.97 0.63 -8.98
CA VAL A 82 -3.62 0.28 -9.49
C VAL A 82 -2.77 -0.34 -8.38
N VAL A 83 -2.85 0.17 -7.15
CA VAL A 83 -2.14 -0.40 -5.99
C VAL A 83 -2.65 -1.81 -5.68
N ILE A 84 -3.97 -2.02 -5.69
CA ILE A 84 -4.57 -3.34 -5.49
C ILE A 84 -4.11 -4.31 -6.58
N ALA A 85 -4.17 -3.90 -7.85
CA ALA A 85 -3.73 -4.69 -9.00
C ALA A 85 -2.23 -5.02 -8.97
N SER A 86 -1.42 -4.21 -8.27
CA SER A 86 0.00 -4.45 -8.04
C SER A 86 0.27 -5.53 -6.97
N GLY A 87 -0.76 -6.10 -6.33
CA GLY A 87 -0.62 -7.14 -5.32
C GLY A 87 -0.47 -6.62 -3.88
N ALA A 88 -0.77 -5.35 -3.63
CA ALA A 88 -0.54 -4.72 -2.32
C ALA A 88 -1.27 -5.40 -1.16
N LEU A 89 -2.46 -5.96 -1.40
CA LEU A 89 -3.30 -6.56 -0.36
C LEU A 89 -2.61 -7.74 0.35
N GLN A 90 -1.93 -8.62 -0.41
CA GLN A 90 -1.22 -9.77 0.18
C GLN A 90 -0.02 -9.31 1.02
N ALA A 91 0.68 -8.27 0.57
CA ALA A 91 1.80 -7.68 1.31
C ALA A 91 1.31 -7.00 2.59
N LEU A 92 0.27 -6.17 2.50
CA LEU A 92 -0.35 -5.49 3.64
C LEU A 92 -0.85 -6.49 4.69
N ARG A 93 -1.44 -7.62 4.26
CA ARG A 93 -1.84 -8.70 5.17
C ARG A 93 -0.66 -9.25 5.96
N SER A 94 0.48 -9.47 5.31
CA SER A 94 1.70 -9.94 5.99
C SER A 94 2.21 -8.90 7.00
N LEU A 95 2.08 -7.61 6.68
CA LEU A 95 2.52 -6.52 7.55
C LEU A 95 1.64 -6.33 8.79
N LEU A 96 0.37 -6.74 8.75
CA LEU A 96 -0.51 -6.74 9.93
C LEU A 96 0.02 -7.65 11.06
N SER A 97 0.76 -8.70 10.71
CA SER A 97 1.42 -9.61 11.66
C SER A 97 2.84 -9.16 12.06
N SER A 98 3.27 -7.96 11.67
CA SER A 98 4.60 -7.44 12.00
C SER A 98 4.75 -7.17 13.50
N GLN A 99 5.93 -7.54 14.03
CA GLN A 99 6.32 -7.22 15.41
C GLN A 99 6.57 -5.72 15.64
N LYS A 100 6.69 -4.93 14.56
CA LYS A 100 6.88 -3.47 14.65
C LYS A 100 5.53 -2.77 14.64
N ASP A 101 5.19 -2.14 15.76
CA ASP A 101 3.94 -1.40 15.93
C ASP A 101 3.74 -0.29 14.90
N GLY A 102 4.80 0.43 14.51
CA GLY A 102 4.72 1.46 13.48
C GLY A 102 4.25 0.90 12.13
N ILE A 103 4.84 -0.22 11.69
CA ILE A 103 4.49 -0.90 10.44
C ILE A 103 3.05 -1.42 10.50
N ARG A 104 2.65 -2.04 11.61
CA ARG A 104 1.29 -2.56 11.77
C ARG A 104 0.24 -1.45 11.75
N LYS A 105 0.49 -0.33 12.43
CA LYS A 105 -0.40 0.84 12.45
C LYS A 105 -0.56 1.43 11.06
N GLU A 106 0.55 1.61 10.34
CA GLU A 106 0.55 2.19 9.01
C GLU A 106 -0.11 1.26 7.98
N ALA A 107 0.09 -0.05 8.09
CA ALA A 107 -0.57 -1.05 7.25
C ALA A 107 -2.08 -1.07 7.50
N CYS A 108 -2.50 -1.03 8.76
CA CYS A 108 -3.92 -0.93 9.15
C CYS A 108 -4.55 0.35 8.59
N TRP A 109 -3.86 1.50 8.72
CA TRP A 109 -4.30 2.76 8.16
C TRP A 109 -4.44 2.71 6.63
N THR A 110 -3.46 2.14 5.94
CA THR A 110 -3.49 1.92 4.48
C THR A 110 -4.70 1.09 4.06
N ILE A 111 -4.95 -0.03 4.77
CA ILE A 111 -6.13 -0.88 4.52
C ILE A 111 -7.42 -0.10 4.75
N SER A 112 -7.50 0.71 5.81
CA SER A 112 -8.70 1.50 6.11
C SER A 112 -9.05 2.49 4.99
N ASN A 113 -8.04 3.10 4.35
CA ASN A 113 -8.24 3.96 3.18
C ASN A 113 -8.77 3.17 1.98
N ILE A 114 -8.23 1.96 1.73
CA ILE A 114 -8.74 1.10 0.65
C ILE A 114 -10.18 0.65 0.94
N THR A 115 -10.54 0.34 2.19
CA THR A 115 -11.93 -0.01 2.56
C THR A 115 -12.91 1.16 2.44
N ALA A 116 -12.43 2.40 2.52
CA ALA A 116 -13.26 3.60 2.37
C ALA A 116 -13.60 3.90 0.91
N GLY A 117 -13.04 3.14 -0.03
CA GLY A 117 -13.29 3.29 -1.45
C GLY A 117 -14.57 2.57 -1.93
N SER A 118 -14.57 2.20 -3.21
CA SER A 118 -15.71 1.60 -3.91
C SER A 118 -15.99 0.14 -3.53
N SER A 119 -17.20 -0.35 -3.79
CA SER A 119 -17.60 -1.75 -3.52
C SER A 119 -16.64 -2.82 -4.07
N PRO A 120 -16.07 -2.68 -5.30
CA PRO A 120 -15.07 -3.63 -5.80
C PRO A 120 -13.79 -3.67 -4.94
N GLN A 121 -13.36 -2.55 -4.37
CA GLN A 121 -12.16 -2.47 -3.53
C GLN A 121 -12.41 -3.13 -2.17
N ILE A 122 -13.61 -2.96 -1.61
CA ILE A 122 -14.05 -3.67 -0.41
C ILE A 122 -14.07 -5.19 -0.67
N GLN A 123 -14.62 -5.62 -1.81
CA GLN A 123 -14.64 -7.03 -2.18
C GLN A 123 -13.23 -7.61 -2.30
N ALA A 124 -12.30 -6.88 -2.92
CA ALA A 124 -10.90 -7.30 -3.01
C ALA A 124 -10.24 -7.52 -1.64
N ILE A 125 -10.58 -6.71 -0.62
CA ILE A 125 -10.10 -6.87 0.76
C ILE A 125 -10.68 -8.14 1.41
N ILE A 126 -11.96 -8.41 1.17
CA ILE A 126 -12.62 -9.63 1.65
C ILE A 126 -11.97 -10.86 1.01
N ASP A 127 -11.76 -10.83 -0.30
CA ASP A 127 -11.14 -11.93 -1.07
C ASP A 127 -9.68 -12.17 -0.62
N ALA A 128 -8.96 -11.10 -0.24
CA ALA A 128 -7.62 -11.20 0.33
C ALA A 128 -7.59 -11.74 1.78
N ASN A 129 -8.76 -12.02 2.39
CA ASN A 129 -8.92 -12.45 3.77
C ASN A 129 -8.25 -11.51 4.78
N ILE A 130 -8.25 -10.20 4.51
CA ILE A 130 -7.68 -9.19 5.41
C ILE A 130 -8.63 -8.87 6.56
N ILE A 131 -9.93 -8.79 6.25
CA ILE A 131 -11.00 -8.64 7.23
C ILE A 131 -11.88 -9.88 7.08
N PRO A 132 -12.20 -10.62 8.16
CA PRO A 132 -13.23 -11.65 8.07
C PRO A 132 -14.52 -10.96 7.62
N ALA A 133 -15.10 -11.41 6.51
CA ALA A 133 -16.44 -10.99 6.11
C ALA A 133 -17.30 -11.01 7.36
N ARG A 134 -17.87 -9.84 7.74
CA ARG A 134 -18.74 -9.73 8.92
C ARG A 134 -19.66 -10.93 8.86
N ARG A 135 -19.49 -11.93 9.74
CA ARG A 135 -20.51 -12.94 9.94
C ARG A 135 -21.72 -12.11 10.32
N ALA A 136 -22.68 -12.00 9.39
CA ALA A 136 -24.02 -11.60 9.75
C ALA A 136 -24.31 -12.39 11.02
N HIS A 137 -24.61 -11.68 12.12
CA HIS A 137 -25.13 -12.34 13.30
C HIS A 137 -26.42 -13.01 12.85
N THR A 138 -26.29 -14.24 12.37
CA THR A 138 -27.36 -15.20 12.24
C THR A 138 -27.90 -15.33 13.65
N ARG A 139 -29.08 -14.76 13.82
CA ARG A 139 -30.02 -14.98 14.92
C ARG A 139 -29.79 -16.37 15.52
N PRO A 140 -29.65 -16.52 16.85
CA PRO A 140 -29.53 -17.84 17.44
C PRO A 140 -30.76 -18.68 17.05
N PRO A 141 -30.60 -20.00 16.83
CA PRO A 141 -31.74 -20.85 16.57
C PRO A 141 -32.65 -20.81 17.79
N SER A 142 -33.93 -20.55 17.55
CA SER A 142 -35.02 -20.83 18.48
C SER A 142 -34.90 -22.28 18.96
N CYS A 143 -34.52 -22.46 20.22
CA CYS A 143 -34.77 -23.71 20.93
C CYS A 143 -36.08 -23.55 21.70
N SER A 144 -37.05 -24.37 21.27
CA SER A 144 -38.18 -24.99 21.95
C SER A 144 -38.74 -24.36 23.22
#